data_AF-A0AAU6WSF2-F1
#
_entry.id   AF-A0AAU6WSF2-F1
#
_cell.length_a   1.000
_cell.length_b   1.000
_cell.length_c   1.000
_cell.angle_alpha   90.00
_cell.angle_beta   90.00
_cell.angle_gamma   90.00
#
_symmetry.space_group_name_H-M   'P 1'
#
loop_
_entity.id
_entity.type
_entity.pdbx_description
1 polymer ?
#
loop_
_entity_poly.entity_id
_entity_poly.type
_entity_poly.pdbx_seq_one_letter_code
_entity_poly.pdbx_strand_id
1 'polypeptide(L)'
;MTDHSIQRDFIIGDDWLYYKFFCGHNASNKIITEFLKPISEEFISSGMINEWFFIRYNDPSYHIRYRIKLSSPKYIGQVIIKLNNYLKKYLSNEIVWNVELDTYKRELERYGSNTMEISEKIFYIDSKIISDFIENSDSELLYQKVFSG
;
A
#
# COMPACT_ATOMS: atom_id res chain seq x y z
N MET A 1 -10.07 -17.78 -29.26
CA MET A 1 -9.36 -17.44 -28.01
C MET A 1 -10.43 -17.13 -26.99
N THR A 2 -10.65 -18.00 -26.01
CA THR A 2 -11.63 -17.77 -24.96
C THR A 2 -11.17 -16.61 -24.10
N ASP A 3 -11.92 -15.51 -24.13
CA ASP A 3 -11.77 -14.40 -23.21
C ASP A 3 -11.94 -14.94 -21.79
N HIS A 4 -10.84 -15.14 -21.06
CA HIS A 4 -10.91 -15.42 -19.65
C HIS A 4 -11.22 -14.07 -18.99
N SER A 5 -12.49 -13.88 -18.61
CA SER A 5 -12.92 -12.71 -17.87
C SER A 5 -12.26 -12.73 -16.50
N ILE A 6 -11.10 -12.08 -16.41
CA ILE A 6 -10.40 -11.83 -15.16
C ILE A 6 -11.30 -11.00 -14.23
N GLN A 7 -11.30 -11.31 -12.92
CA GLN A 7 -12.07 -10.56 -11.93
C GLN A 7 -11.66 -9.07 -11.96
N ARG A 8 -12.65 -8.18 -12.06
CA ARG A 8 -12.45 -6.72 -12.12
C ARG A 8 -12.55 -6.06 -10.75
N ASP A 9 -13.60 -6.38 -10.01
CA ASP A 9 -13.91 -5.77 -8.73
C ASP A 9 -13.60 -6.74 -7.59
N PHE A 10 -12.84 -6.27 -6.61
CA PHE A 10 -12.53 -7.00 -5.38
C PHE A 10 -13.10 -6.26 -4.19
N ILE A 11 -13.98 -6.94 -3.45
CA ILE A 11 -14.57 -6.44 -2.21
C ILE A 11 -13.88 -7.06 -1.00
N ILE A 12 -14.14 -6.53 0.19
CA ILE A 12 -13.69 -7.15 1.44
C ILE A 12 -14.26 -8.58 1.50
N GLY A 13 -13.38 -9.56 1.64
CA GLY A 13 -13.73 -10.99 1.55
C GLY A 13 -12.99 -11.70 0.42
N ASP A 14 -12.59 -10.96 -0.62
CA ASP A 14 -11.75 -11.47 -1.70
C ASP A 14 -10.25 -11.43 -1.32
N ASP A 15 -9.41 -11.78 -2.28
CA ASP A 15 -7.95 -11.84 -2.11
C ASP A 15 -7.26 -10.46 -2.10
N TRP A 16 -7.98 -9.36 -2.35
CA TRP A 16 -7.43 -8.00 -2.27
C TRP A 16 -8.09 -7.19 -1.14
N LEU A 17 -7.28 -6.62 -0.27
CA LEU A 17 -7.69 -5.53 0.62
C LEU A 17 -7.22 -4.21 0.04
N TYR A 18 -8.11 -3.22 0.01
CA TYR A 18 -7.80 -1.87 -0.47
C TYR A 18 -8.14 -0.83 0.58
N TYR A 19 -7.10 -0.18 1.08
CA TYR A 19 -7.15 0.89 2.04
C TYR A 19 -6.90 2.24 1.38
N LYS A 20 -7.59 3.27 1.89
CA LYS A 20 -7.20 4.67 1.72
C LYS A 20 -6.78 5.24 3.06
N PHE A 21 -5.59 5.81 3.12
CA PHE A 21 -5.07 6.52 4.29
C PHE A 21 -5.00 8.01 3.95
N PHE A 22 -5.97 8.78 4.43
CA PHE A 22 -5.98 10.23 4.25
C PHE A 22 -4.99 10.89 5.20
N CYS A 23 -4.05 11.63 4.62
CA CYS A 23 -2.87 12.13 5.31
C CYS A 23 -2.32 13.40 4.63
N GLY A 24 -1.45 14.14 5.31
CA GLY A 24 -0.84 15.33 4.74
C GLY A 24 0.22 14.97 3.69
N HIS A 25 0.41 15.81 2.67
CA HIS A 25 1.44 15.59 1.64
C HIS A 25 2.83 15.33 2.25
N ASN A 26 3.21 16.14 3.25
CA ASN A 26 4.51 16.04 3.93
C ASN A 26 4.65 14.78 4.80
N ALA A 27 3.55 14.17 5.20
CA ALA A 27 3.54 12.94 5.99
C ALA A 27 3.60 11.66 5.13
N SER A 28 3.40 11.78 3.81
CA SER A 28 3.28 10.64 2.91
C SER A 28 4.55 9.77 2.87
N ASN A 29 5.73 10.38 2.78
CA ASN A 29 7.02 9.68 2.83
C ASN A 29 7.13 8.87 4.13
N LYS A 30 6.89 9.53 5.27
CA LYS A 30 6.91 8.91 6.59
C LYS A 30 5.95 7.72 6.69
N ILE A 31 4.73 7.86 6.18
CA ILE A 31 3.75 6.76 6.17
C ILE A 31 4.26 5.59 5.30
N ILE A 32 4.88 5.87 4.16
CA ILE A 32 5.39 4.83 3.28
C ILE A 32 6.55 4.07 3.95
N THR A 33 7.52 4.78 4.53
CA THR A 33 8.76 4.18 5.05
C THR A 33 8.60 3.64 6.47
N GLU A 34 7.84 4.28 7.35
CA GLU A 34 7.70 3.86 8.76
C GLU A 34 6.43 3.03 9.03
N PHE A 35 5.53 2.91 8.06
CA PHE A 35 4.30 2.12 8.21
C PHE A 35 4.09 1.09 7.11
N LEU A 36 3.87 1.53 5.86
CA LEU A 36 3.46 0.61 4.80
C LEU A 36 4.54 -0.41 4.48
N LYS A 37 5.80 0.03 4.28
CA LYS A 37 6.90 -0.88 3.98
C LYS A 37 7.12 -1.90 5.11
N PRO A 38 7.36 -1.50 6.39
CA PRO A 38 7.64 -2.45 7.46
C PRO A 38 6.53 -3.47 7.69
N ILE A 39 5.26 -3.03 7.70
CA ILE A 39 4.16 -3.96 7.93
C ILE A 39 3.95 -4.91 6.75
N SER A 40 4.21 -4.44 5.51
CA SER A 40 4.13 -5.30 4.34
C SER A 40 5.22 -6.36 4.35
N GLU A 41 6.45 -6.01 4.73
CA GLU A 41 7.55 -6.97 4.88
C GLU A 41 7.26 -8.01 5.97
N GLU A 42 6.65 -7.59 7.08
CA GLU A 42 6.17 -8.50 8.13
C GLU A 42 5.10 -9.47 7.58
N PHE A 43 4.15 -8.98 6.79
CA PHE A 43 3.11 -9.82 6.19
C PHE A 43 3.64 -10.78 5.12
N ILE A 44 4.61 -10.33 4.30
CA ILE A 44 5.27 -11.17 3.29
C ILE A 44 6.07 -12.28 3.99
N SER A 45 6.90 -11.94 4.98
CA SER A 45 7.73 -12.93 5.68
C SER A 45 6.92 -13.96 6.47
N SER A 46 5.73 -13.57 6.96
CA SER A 46 4.79 -14.49 7.60
C SER A 46 3.87 -15.25 6.63
N GLY A 47 3.98 -14.99 5.32
CA GLY A 47 3.20 -15.66 4.28
C GLY A 47 1.71 -15.26 4.24
N MET A 48 1.33 -14.15 4.91
CA MET A 48 -0.06 -13.68 4.95
C MET A 48 -0.49 -13.00 3.65
N ILE A 49 0.46 -12.36 2.96
CA ILE A 49 0.25 -11.65 1.71
C ILE A 49 1.28 -12.10 0.67
N ASN A 50 0.95 -11.94 -0.60
CA ASN A 50 1.83 -12.22 -1.73
C ASN A 50 2.45 -10.95 -2.32
N GLU A 51 1.64 -9.90 -2.45
CA GLU A 51 1.98 -8.66 -3.15
C GLU A 51 1.32 -7.49 -2.41
N TRP A 52 1.90 -6.30 -2.53
CA TRP A 52 1.28 -5.07 -2.07
C TRP A 52 1.72 -3.93 -2.98
N PHE A 53 0.94 -2.87 -3.08
CA PHE A 53 1.43 -1.67 -3.75
C PHE A 53 0.71 -0.44 -3.22
N PHE A 54 1.29 0.74 -3.47
CA PHE A 54 0.68 2.00 -3.10
C PHE A 54 0.64 2.99 -4.26
N ILE A 55 -0.31 3.92 -4.20
CA ILE A 55 -0.40 5.08 -5.09
C ILE A 55 -0.77 6.30 -4.24
N ARG A 56 -0.16 7.45 -4.53
CA ARG A 56 -0.55 8.75 -3.94
C ARG A 56 -1.65 9.38 -4.78
N TYR A 57 -2.67 9.93 -4.14
CA TYR A 57 -3.81 10.54 -4.81
C TYR A 57 -4.21 11.83 -4.07
N ASN A 58 -4.91 12.75 -4.74
CA ASN A 58 -5.26 14.06 -4.17
C ASN A 58 -6.74 14.45 -4.30
N ASP A 59 -7.61 13.50 -4.61
CA ASP A 59 -9.05 13.71 -4.80
C ASP A 59 -9.85 12.66 -4.04
N PRO A 60 -10.75 13.02 -3.10
CA PRO A 60 -11.19 14.38 -2.73
C PRO A 60 -10.21 15.14 -1.81
N SER A 61 -9.20 14.46 -1.29
CA SER A 61 -8.14 15.01 -0.44
C SER A 61 -6.90 14.14 -0.57
N TYR A 62 -5.75 14.64 -0.12
CA TYR A 62 -4.51 13.87 -0.19
C TYR A 62 -4.61 12.56 0.61
N HIS A 63 -4.32 11.45 -0.06
CA HIS A 63 -4.33 10.13 0.56
C HIS A 63 -3.40 9.15 -0.16
N ILE A 64 -3.02 8.09 0.56
CA ILE A 64 -2.34 6.93 0.01
C ILE A 64 -3.36 5.82 -0.19
N ARG A 65 -3.45 5.32 -1.42
CA ARG A 65 -4.17 4.10 -1.78
C ARG A 65 -3.22 2.94 -1.59
N TYR A 66 -3.47 2.09 -0.60
CA TYR A 66 -2.65 0.94 -0.28
C TYR A 66 -3.43 -0.34 -0.56
N ARG A 67 -2.89 -1.19 -1.43
CA ARG A 67 -3.54 -2.43 -1.86
C ARG A 67 -2.70 -3.62 -1.48
N ILE A 68 -3.34 -4.65 -0.95
CA ILE A 68 -2.69 -5.82 -0.36
C ILE A 68 -3.32 -7.06 -0.96
N LYS A 69 -2.52 -7.87 -1.65
CA LYS A 69 -2.94 -9.17 -2.17
C LYS A 69 -2.64 -10.23 -1.14
N LEU A 70 -3.69 -10.74 -0.50
CA LEU A 70 -3.60 -11.81 0.48
C LEU A 70 -3.12 -13.10 -0.17
N SER A 71 -2.44 -13.94 0.60
CA SER A 71 -2.13 -15.31 0.19
C SER A 71 -3.36 -16.22 0.28
N SER A 72 -4.36 -15.82 1.08
CA SER A 72 -5.64 -16.48 1.24
C SER A 72 -6.61 -15.58 2.03
N PRO A 73 -7.93 -15.60 1.76
CA PRO A 73 -8.92 -14.82 2.51
C PRO A 73 -8.95 -15.11 4.02
N LYS A 74 -8.44 -16.28 4.45
CA LYS A 74 -8.33 -16.63 5.88
C LYS A 74 -7.47 -15.64 6.68
N TYR A 75 -6.59 -14.89 6.01
CA TYR A 75 -5.70 -13.92 6.65
C TYR A 75 -6.33 -12.52 6.80
N ILE A 76 -7.51 -12.26 6.22
CA ILE A 76 -8.18 -10.95 6.28
C ILE A 76 -8.20 -10.40 7.70
N GLY A 77 -8.78 -11.15 8.65
CA GLY A 77 -8.92 -10.69 10.03
C GLY A 77 -7.58 -10.37 10.69
N GLN A 78 -6.55 -11.19 10.45
CA GLN A 78 -5.22 -10.99 11.02
C GLN A 78 -4.53 -9.75 10.45
N VAL A 79 -4.61 -9.56 9.13
CA VAL A 79 -4.03 -8.39 8.44
C VAL A 79 -4.72 -7.10 8.90
N ILE A 80 -6.06 -7.08 8.96
CA ILE A 80 -6.84 -5.91 9.42
C ILE A 80 -6.47 -5.55 10.87
N ILE A 81 -6.44 -6.53 11.78
CA ILE A 81 -6.12 -6.30 13.20
C ILE A 81 -4.70 -5.77 13.36
N LYS A 82 -3.72 -6.35 12.65
CA LYS A 82 -2.32 -5.88 12.71
C LYS A 82 -2.18 -4.47 12.14
N LEU A 83 -2.77 -4.19 10.98
CA LEU A 83 -2.81 -2.82 10.42
C LEU A 83 -3.41 -1.82 11.41
N ASN A 84 -4.54 -2.16 12.03
CA ASN A 84 -5.17 -1.29 13.02
C ASN A 84 -4.24 -0.96 14.19
N ASN A 85 -3.50 -1.95 14.71
CA ASN A 85 -2.56 -1.73 15.81
C ASN A 85 -1.40 -0.79 15.40
N TYR A 86 -0.85 -0.95 14.21
CA TYR A 86 0.17 -0.03 13.69
C TYR A 86 -0.38 1.38 13.43
N LEU A 87 -1.63 1.49 12.95
CA LEU A 87 -2.29 2.77 12.64
C LEU A 87 -2.56 3.64 13.86
N LYS A 88 -2.77 3.04 15.06
CA LYS A 88 -3.13 3.78 16.28
C LYS A 88 -2.21 4.98 16.55
N LYS A 89 -0.89 4.81 16.39
CA LYS A 89 0.08 5.90 16.61
C LYS A 89 -0.01 7.01 15.55
N TYR A 90 -0.43 6.70 14.33
CA TYR A 90 -0.57 7.69 13.26
C TYR A 90 -1.89 8.46 13.39
N LEU A 91 -2.95 7.78 13.83
CA LEU A 91 -4.23 8.41 14.15
C LEU A 91 -4.12 9.34 15.36
N SER A 92 -3.46 8.90 16.45
CA SER A 92 -3.33 9.69 17.67
C SER A 92 -2.50 10.97 17.51
N ASN A 93 -1.61 10.99 16.50
CA ASN A 93 -0.79 12.16 16.16
C ASN A 93 -1.35 12.93 14.95
N GLU A 94 -2.57 12.63 14.50
CA GLU A 94 -3.25 13.26 13.36
C GLU A 94 -2.45 13.21 12.03
N ILE A 95 -1.46 12.30 11.94
CA ILE A 95 -0.68 12.05 10.72
C ILE A 95 -1.57 11.43 9.64
N VAL A 96 -2.46 10.53 10.07
CA VAL A 96 -3.57 10.00 9.29
C VAL A 96 -4.84 10.46 9.99
N TRP A 97 -5.77 11.11 9.30
CA TRP A 97 -7.02 11.58 9.92
C TRP A 97 -8.26 10.78 9.49
N ASN A 98 -8.17 10.00 8.41
CA ASN A 98 -9.24 9.12 7.97
C ASN A 98 -8.68 7.84 7.33
N VAL A 99 -9.36 6.72 7.57
CA VAL A 99 -9.02 5.40 7.03
C VAL A 99 -10.27 4.77 6.44
N GLU A 100 -10.22 4.39 5.17
CA GLU A 100 -11.32 3.72 4.48
C GLU A 100 -10.86 2.35 3.96
N LEU A 101 -11.73 1.33 4.08
CA LEU A 101 -11.66 0.16 3.22
C LEU A 101 -12.64 0.35 2.06
N ASP A 102 -12.20 0.05 0.84
CA ASP A 102 -12.98 0.28 -0.38
C ASP A 102 -12.83 -0.90 -1.35
N THR A 103 -13.62 -0.89 -2.44
CA THR A 103 -13.57 -1.88 -3.51
C THR A 103 -12.36 -1.62 -4.41
N TYR A 104 -11.48 -2.60 -4.60
CA TYR A 104 -10.43 -2.49 -5.60
C TYR A 104 -11.00 -2.82 -6.99
N LYS A 105 -11.06 -1.80 -7.86
CA LYS A 105 -11.48 -1.94 -9.25
C LYS A 105 -10.27 -1.92 -10.17
N ARG A 106 -10.01 -3.01 -10.87
CA ARG A 106 -8.94 -3.08 -11.89
C ARG A 106 -9.27 -2.17 -13.08
N GLU A 107 -8.25 -1.42 -13.52
CA GLU A 107 -8.29 -0.55 -14.71
C GLU A 107 -7.95 -1.38 -15.97
N LEU A 108 -8.80 -2.35 -16.31
CA LEU A 108 -8.56 -3.28 -17.44
C LEU A 108 -8.44 -2.56 -18.78
N GLU A 109 -9.10 -1.41 -18.93
CA GLU A 109 -9.03 -0.54 -20.11
C GLU A 109 -7.62 0.04 -20.31
N ARG A 110 -6.88 0.24 -19.21
CA ARG A 110 -5.55 0.84 -19.22
C ARG A 110 -4.44 -0.21 -19.35
N TYR A 111 -4.60 -1.33 -18.64
CA TYR A 111 -3.55 -2.34 -18.52
C TYR A 111 -3.81 -3.62 -19.32
N GLY A 112 -4.99 -3.79 -19.92
CA GLY A 112 -5.38 -4.97 -20.68
C GLY A 112 -5.74 -6.18 -19.78
N SER A 113 -6.77 -6.94 -20.14
CA SER A 113 -7.22 -8.12 -19.37
C SER A 113 -6.14 -9.19 -19.24
N ASN A 114 -5.39 -9.45 -20.31
CA ASN A 114 -4.33 -10.46 -20.35
C ASN A 114 -3.04 -10.03 -19.62
N THR A 115 -2.91 -8.75 -19.28
CA THR A 115 -1.68 -8.15 -18.76
C THR A 115 -1.86 -7.53 -17.38
N MET A 116 -3.09 -7.42 -16.89
CA MET A 116 -3.41 -6.81 -15.59
C MET A 116 -2.64 -7.44 -14.42
N GLU A 117 -2.58 -8.77 -14.32
CA GLU A 117 -1.85 -9.42 -13.22
C GLU A 117 -0.33 -9.20 -13.30
N ILE A 118 0.21 -9.06 -14.52
CA ILE A 118 1.61 -8.70 -14.73
C ILE A 118 1.83 -7.25 -14.30
N SER A 119 0.91 -6.34 -14.62
CA SER A 119 0.95 -4.96 -14.17
C SER A 119 0.91 -4.85 -12.64
N GLU A 120 0.08 -5.63 -11.95
CA GLU A 120 0.06 -5.68 -10.48
C GLU A 120 1.41 -6.09 -9.88
N LYS A 121 2.09 -7.09 -10.47
CA LYS A 121 3.44 -7.46 -10.06
C LYS A 121 4.45 -6.34 -10.28
N ILE A 122 4.33 -5.60 -11.38
CA ILE A 122 5.16 -4.41 -11.63
C ILE A 122 4.88 -3.33 -10.58
N PHE A 123 3.62 -3.06 -10.24
CA PHE A 123 3.27 -2.09 -9.20
C PHE A 123 3.85 -2.48 -7.83
N TYR A 124 3.86 -3.78 -7.52
CA TYR A 124 4.48 -4.29 -6.30
C TYR A 124 5.99 -4.05 -6.28
N ILE A 125 6.69 -4.42 -7.36
CA ILE A 125 8.14 -4.22 -7.47
C ILE A 125 8.48 -2.72 -7.40
N ASP A 126 7.75 -1.89 -8.13
CA ASP A 126 7.90 -0.42 -8.13
C ASP A 126 7.69 0.15 -6.73
N SER A 127 6.62 -0.26 -6.04
CA SER A 127 6.33 0.19 -4.67
C SER A 127 7.46 -0.15 -3.69
N LYS A 128 8.06 -1.34 -3.81
CA LYS A 128 9.23 -1.71 -2.99
C LYS A 128 10.42 -0.79 -3.27
N ILE A 129 10.80 -0.65 -4.55
CA ILE A 129 11.95 0.19 -4.95
C ILE A 129 11.74 1.64 -4.51
N ILE A 130 10.55 2.20 -4.73
CA ILE A 130 10.24 3.57 -4.32
C ILE A 130 10.25 3.71 -2.80
N SER A 131 9.74 2.73 -2.04
CA SER A 131 9.83 2.80 -0.58
C SER A 131 11.27 2.77 -0.08
N ASP A 132 12.13 1.95 -0.69
CA ASP A 132 13.57 1.89 -0.36
C ASP A 132 14.27 3.20 -0.74
N PHE A 133 13.95 3.76 -1.91
CA PHE A 133 14.52 5.01 -2.37
C PHE A 133 14.18 6.18 -1.45
N ILE A 134 12.91 6.29 -1.02
CA ILE A 134 12.47 7.36 -0.09
C ILE A 134 13.21 7.23 1.24
N GLU A 135 13.29 6.02 1.81
CA GLU A 135 13.96 5.77 3.09
C GLU A 135 15.44 6.17 3.05
N ASN A 136 16.14 5.79 1.97
CA ASN A 136 17.56 6.12 1.82
C ASN A 136 17.78 7.61 1.53
N SER A 137 16.93 8.26 0.74
CA SER A 137 17.04 9.69 0.43
C SER A 137 16.82 10.58 1.66
N ASP A 138 15.87 10.23 2.52
CA ASP A 138 15.63 10.94 3.78
C ASP A 138 16.80 10.72 4.77
N SER A 139 17.45 9.55 4.72
CA SER A 139 18.64 9.27 5.53
C SER A 139 19.85 10.12 5.10
N GLU A 140 20.06 10.34 3.81
CA GLU A 140 21.18 11.14 3.29
C GLU A 140 21.02 12.64 3.62
N LEU A 141 19.79 13.14 3.62
CA LEU A 141 19.44 14.48 4.13
C LEU A 141 19.71 14.62 5.64
N LEU A 142 19.52 13.56 6.43
CA LEU A 142 19.87 13.54 7.85
C LEU A 142 21.38 13.54 8.06
N TYR A 143 22.14 12.75 7.29
CA TYR A 143 23.61 12.78 7.30
C TYR A 143 24.12 14.20 7.00
N GLN A 144 23.64 14.84 5.94
CA GLN A 144 24.08 16.20 5.61
C GLN A 144 23.76 17.20 6.73
N LYS A 145 22.58 17.13 7.37
CA LYS A 145 22.22 18.01 8.49
C LYS A 145 23.07 17.80 9.75
N VAL A 146 23.50 16.56 10.04
CA VAL A 146 24.32 16.25 11.22
C VAL A 146 25.77 16.69 11.04
N PHE A 147 26.29 16.71 9.82
CA PHE A 147 27.69 17.03 9.52
C PHE A 147 27.92 18.44 8.93
N SER A 148 26.88 19.27 8.87
CA SER A 148 26.96 20.69 8.43
C SER A 148 26.58 21.71 9.52
N GLY A 149 26.46 21.28 10.77
CA GLY A 149 26.37 22.14 11.96
C GLY A 149 27.61 22.01 12.84
#